data_AF-A0A7X3VII7-F1
#
_entry.id   AF-A0A7X3VII7-F1
#
_cell.length_a   1.000
_cell.length_b   1.000
_cell.length_c   1.000
_cell.angle_alpha   90.00
_cell.angle_beta   90.00
_cell.angle_gamma   90.00
#
_symmetry.space_group_name_H-M   'P 1'
#
loop_
_entity.id
_entity.type
_entity.pdbx_description
1 polymer ?
#
loop_
_entity_poly.entity_id
_entity_poly.type
_entity_poly.pdbx_seq_one_letter_code
_entity_poly.pdbx_strand_id
1 'polypeptide(L)'
;MADARFETLLELMERLRAPDGCPWDREQTLESLRRYLIEETYEAIDAIERRDWAGLAEELGDIQLQIVFQSQIAKENGWFGIDDVLGHINDKLIRRHPHVFGSESADTAGKVLQRWEEIKAEEKRSGAGNHDSSVLEKEGLLKNVTRAQPAMLEAHEISKRAARAGFEWREAEELAEKAGAEMRQFRDARACRDSDRTEDKIGDLLFLLVNAARRAGVDPELALRRANRKFRERFGCIEQQLRDKGLTIEEAGVEEMEQLWR
;
A
#
# COMPACT_ATOMS: atom_id res chain seq x y z
N MET A 1 -25.37 -15.11 -12.72
CA MET A 1 -24.29 -16.13 -12.69
C MET A 1 -23.14 -15.74 -11.75
N ALA A 2 -22.74 -14.46 -11.69
CA ALA A 2 -21.82 -13.98 -10.65
C ALA A 2 -22.52 -13.80 -9.29
N ASP A 3 -23.73 -13.22 -9.29
CA ASP A 3 -24.53 -12.98 -8.08
C ASP A 3 -24.72 -14.25 -7.24
N ALA A 4 -25.14 -15.35 -7.88
CA ALA A 4 -25.30 -16.65 -7.21
C ALA A 4 -23.99 -17.20 -6.60
N ARG A 5 -22.83 -16.92 -7.20
CA ARG A 5 -21.53 -17.36 -6.64
C ARG A 5 -21.14 -16.51 -5.44
N PHE A 6 -21.44 -15.21 -5.49
CA PHE A 6 -21.20 -14.33 -4.36
C PHE A 6 -22.12 -14.67 -3.18
N GLU A 7 -23.40 -14.90 -3.42
CA GLU A 7 -24.34 -15.40 -2.41
C GLU A 7 -23.85 -16.71 -1.78
N THR A 8 -23.36 -17.65 -2.60
CA THR A 8 -22.77 -18.89 -2.11
C THR A 8 -21.60 -18.63 -1.16
N LEU A 9 -20.72 -17.67 -1.46
CA LEU A 9 -19.60 -17.30 -0.57
C LEU A 9 -20.09 -16.75 0.78
N LEU A 10 -21.15 -15.95 0.78
CA LEU A 10 -21.76 -15.43 2.01
C LEU A 10 -22.32 -16.58 2.86
N GLU A 11 -23.07 -17.49 2.25
CA GLU A 11 -23.64 -18.67 2.91
C GLU A 11 -22.55 -19.59 3.48
N LEU A 12 -21.46 -19.81 2.73
CA LEU A 12 -20.32 -20.58 3.19
C LEU A 12 -19.68 -19.96 4.42
N MET A 13 -19.44 -18.64 4.41
CA MET A 13 -18.86 -17.95 5.55
C MET A 13 -19.76 -18.01 6.79
N GLU A 14 -21.08 -17.82 6.62
CA GLU A 14 -22.05 -17.97 7.70
C GLU A 14 -22.03 -19.40 8.27
N ARG A 15 -21.97 -20.42 7.41
CA ARG A 15 -21.88 -21.82 7.85
C ARG A 15 -20.58 -22.13 8.58
N LEU A 16 -19.46 -21.59 8.13
CA LEU A 16 -18.14 -21.75 8.75
C LEU A 16 -18.11 -21.13 10.15
N ARG A 17 -18.77 -20.00 10.36
CA ARG A 17 -18.82 -19.30 11.65
C ARG A 17 -20.00 -19.66 12.55
N ALA A 18 -20.94 -20.49 12.08
CA ALA A 18 -22.04 -21.01 12.88
C ALA A 18 -21.53 -21.75 14.14
N PRO A 19 -22.35 -21.91 15.21
CA PRO A 19 -21.90 -22.56 16.46
C PRO A 19 -21.30 -23.96 16.29
N ASP A 20 -21.77 -24.72 15.30
CA ASP A 20 -21.30 -26.06 14.89
C ASP A 20 -20.37 -26.02 13.67
N GLY A 21 -19.86 -24.84 13.32
CA GLY A 21 -18.94 -24.59 12.21
C GLY A 21 -17.48 -24.85 12.58
N CYS A 22 -16.58 -24.28 11.79
CA CYS A 22 -15.14 -24.42 11.96
C CYS A 22 -14.67 -23.67 13.24
N PRO A 23 -14.02 -24.35 14.19
CA PRO A 23 -13.54 -23.72 15.42
C PRO A 23 -12.56 -22.56 15.15
N TRP A 24 -11.67 -22.73 14.18
CA TRP A 24 -10.68 -21.71 13.84
C TRP A 24 -11.34 -20.46 13.26
N ASP A 25 -12.33 -20.63 12.37
CA ASP A 25 -13.02 -19.50 11.76
C ASP A 25 -13.79 -18.71 12.80
N ARG A 26 -14.45 -19.40 13.75
CA ARG A 26 -15.22 -18.78 14.84
C ARG A 26 -14.36 -17.96 15.80
N GLU A 27 -13.14 -18.41 16.08
CA GLU A 27 -12.22 -17.74 17.00
C GLU A 27 -11.62 -16.46 16.41
N GLN A 28 -11.71 -16.24 15.09
CA GLN A 28 -11.17 -15.03 14.46
C GLN A 28 -11.94 -13.76 14.88
N THR A 29 -11.19 -12.68 15.05
CA THR A 29 -11.67 -11.32 15.31
C THR A 29 -11.19 -10.38 14.19
N LEU A 30 -11.74 -9.16 14.13
CA LEU A 30 -11.26 -8.16 13.17
C LEU A 30 -9.75 -7.89 13.33
N GLU A 31 -9.25 -7.91 14.57
CA GLU A 31 -7.84 -7.67 14.87
C GLU A 31 -6.94 -8.81 14.39
N SER A 32 -7.37 -10.07 14.51
CA SER A 32 -6.60 -11.24 14.08
C SER A 32 -6.54 -11.34 12.55
N LEU A 33 -7.60 -10.90 11.85
CA LEU A 33 -7.67 -10.95 10.40
C LEU A 33 -6.81 -9.92 9.66
N ARG A 34 -6.34 -8.86 10.35
CA ARG A 34 -5.53 -7.79 9.74
C ARG A 34 -4.30 -8.31 9.00
N ARG A 35 -3.63 -9.35 9.54
CA ARG A 35 -2.41 -9.89 8.93
C ARG A 35 -2.70 -10.54 7.57
N TYR A 36 -3.77 -11.33 7.49
CA TYR A 36 -4.14 -12.04 6.27
C TYR A 36 -4.53 -11.04 5.18
N LEU A 37 -5.31 -10.00 5.51
CA LEU A 37 -5.63 -8.96 4.53
C LEU A 37 -4.38 -8.30 3.93
N ILE A 38 -3.33 -8.10 4.73
CA ILE A 38 -2.06 -7.56 4.24
C ILE A 38 -1.32 -8.60 3.37
N GLU A 39 -1.29 -9.86 3.81
CA GLU A 39 -0.69 -10.98 3.08
C GLU A 39 -1.34 -11.13 1.70
N GLU A 40 -2.66 -11.32 1.60
CA GLU A 40 -3.36 -11.50 0.31
C GLU A 40 -3.20 -10.29 -0.62
N THR A 41 -3.16 -9.08 -0.05
CA THR A 41 -2.88 -7.87 -0.85
C THR A 41 -1.51 -7.95 -1.50
N TYR A 42 -0.49 -8.46 -0.80
CA TYR A 42 0.84 -8.60 -1.35
C TYR A 42 0.99 -9.78 -2.30
N GLU A 43 0.27 -10.87 -2.08
CA GLU A 43 0.22 -12.01 -3.01
C GLU A 43 -0.45 -11.60 -4.33
N ALA A 44 -1.56 -10.85 -4.27
CA ALA A 44 -2.19 -10.27 -5.46
C ALA A 44 -1.24 -9.32 -6.22
N ILE A 45 -0.50 -8.47 -5.52
CA ILE A 45 0.52 -7.61 -6.14
C ILE A 45 1.60 -8.46 -6.81
N ASP A 46 2.12 -9.49 -6.14
CA ASP A 46 3.15 -10.37 -6.69
C ASP A 46 2.65 -11.14 -7.93
N ALA A 47 1.40 -11.57 -7.95
CA ALA A 47 0.77 -12.17 -9.12
C ALA A 47 0.70 -11.19 -10.31
N ILE A 48 0.32 -9.93 -10.08
CA ILE A 48 0.36 -8.87 -11.12
C ILE A 48 1.78 -8.69 -11.65
N GLU A 49 2.77 -8.62 -10.76
CA GLU A 49 4.17 -8.38 -11.12
C GLU A 49 4.78 -9.54 -11.92
N ARG A 50 4.41 -10.78 -11.59
CA ARG A 50 4.79 -11.99 -12.31
C ARG A 50 3.97 -12.24 -13.58
N ARG A 51 2.91 -11.44 -13.81
CA ARG A 51 1.90 -11.64 -14.88
C ARG A 51 1.23 -13.01 -14.79
N ASP A 52 1.10 -13.52 -13.57
CA ASP A 52 0.36 -14.75 -13.29
C ASP A 52 -1.12 -14.41 -13.13
N TRP A 53 -1.86 -14.50 -14.24
CA TRP A 53 -3.28 -14.13 -14.26
C TRP A 53 -4.19 -15.16 -13.59
N ALA A 54 -3.74 -16.42 -13.52
CA ALA A 54 -4.46 -17.46 -12.80
C ALA A 54 -4.31 -17.25 -11.30
N GLY A 55 -3.06 -17.07 -10.83
CA GLY A 55 -2.77 -16.69 -9.46
C GLY A 55 -3.52 -15.41 -9.06
N LEU A 56 -3.48 -14.35 -9.88
CA LEU A 56 -4.21 -13.12 -9.57
C LEU A 56 -5.72 -13.35 -9.35
N ALA A 57 -6.35 -14.25 -10.09
CA ALA A 57 -7.77 -14.55 -9.89
C ALA A 57 -8.02 -15.28 -8.55
N GLU A 58 -7.09 -16.11 -8.10
CA GLU A 58 -7.09 -16.77 -6.79
C GLU A 58 -6.93 -15.74 -5.66
N GLU A 59 -5.88 -14.90 -5.73
CA GLU A 59 -5.59 -13.88 -4.70
C GLU A 59 -6.70 -12.83 -4.57
N LEU A 60 -7.33 -12.43 -5.68
CA LEU A 60 -8.50 -11.54 -5.64
C LEU A 60 -9.70 -12.22 -4.98
N GLY A 61 -9.81 -13.55 -5.09
CA GLY A 61 -10.76 -14.37 -4.34
C GLY A 61 -10.47 -14.36 -2.84
N ASP A 62 -9.20 -14.46 -2.43
CA ASP A 62 -8.81 -14.42 -1.02
C ASP A 62 -8.98 -13.04 -0.41
N ILE A 63 -8.71 -11.96 -1.15
CA ILE A 63 -9.10 -10.60 -0.75
C ILE A 63 -10.62 -10.50 -0.57
N GLN A 64 -11.40 -11.09 -1.47
CA GLN A 64 -12.86 -11.10 -1.37
C GLN A 64 -13.34 -11.91 -0.14
N LEU A 65 -12.67 -13.03 0.18
CA LEU A 65 -12.89 -13.81 1.39
C LEU A 65 -12.67 -12.92 2.63
N GLN A 66 -11.56 -12.18 2.70
CA GLN A 66 -11.29 -11.29 3.84
C GLN A 66 -12.37 -10.23 4.04
N ILE A 67 -12.92 -9.65 2.96
CA ILE A 67 -14.02 -8.68 3.03
C ILE A 67 -15.29 -9.34 3.58
N VAL A 68 -15.65 -10.53 3.08
CA VAL A 68 -16.83 -11.28 3.52
C VAL A 68 -16.69 -11.73 4.97
N PHE A 69 -15.52 -12.25 5.36
CA PHE A 69 -15.22 -12.70 6.72
C PHE A 69 -15.39 -11.56 7.73
N GLN A 70 -14.74 -10.41 7.47
CA GLN A 70 -14.85 -9.25 8.35
C GLN A 70 -16.29 -8.70 8.41
N SER A 71 -17.01 -8.70 7.29
CA SER A 71 -18.41 -8.29 7.24
C SER A 71 -19.32 -9.24 8.04
N GLN A 72 -19.03 -10.55 8.02
CA GLN A 72 -19.75 -11.53 8.82
C GLN A 72 -19.49 -11.34 10.32
N ILE A 73 -18.24 -11.12 10.74
CA ILE A 73 -17.91 -10.77 12.13
C ILE A 73 -18.63 -9.49 12.56
N ALA A 74 -18.59 -8.44 11.73
CA ALA A 74 -19.28 -7.18 12.03
C ALA A 74 -20.80 -7.36 12.16
N LYS A 75 -21.40 -8.20 11.31
CA LYS A 75 -22.82 -8.55 11.35
C LYS A 75 -23.18 -9.28 12.64
N GLU A 76 -22.37 -10.26 13.06
CA GLU A 76 -22.54 -10.99 14.33
C GLU A 76 -22.50 -10.06 15.56
N ASN A 77 -21.75 -8.97 15.48
CA ASN A 77 -21.65 -7.95 16.53
C ASN A 77 -22.69 -6.81 16.38
N GLY A 78 -23.53 -6.85 15.35
CA GLY A 78 -24.56 -5.83 15.11
C GLY A 78 -24.02 -4.46 14.66
N TRP A 79 -22.82 -4.40 14.07
CA TRP A 79 -22.21 -3.15 13.61
C TRP A 79 -22.59 -2.77 12.18
N PHE A 80 -22.38 -3.69 11.23
CA PHE A 80 -22.73 -3.57 9.81
C PHE A 80 -22.63 -4.95 9.14
N GLY A 81 -23.22 -5.10 7.95
CA GLY A 81 -23.10 -6.30 7.12
C GLY A 81 -22.50 -6.02 5.74
N ILE A 82 -22.43 -7.07 4.91
CA ILE A 82 -21.90 -6.96 3.55
C ILE A 82 -22.72 -6.00 2.68
N ASP A 83 -24.04 -5.90 2.91
CA ASP A 83 -24.92 -4.97 2.19
C ASP A 83 -24.53 -3.51 2.46
N ASP A 84 -24.17 -3.17 3.70
CA ASP A 84 -23.70 -1.83 4.06
C ASP A 84 -22.35 -1.52 3.38
N VAL A 85 -21.45 -2.50 3.32
CA VAL A 85 -20.14 -2.37 2.66
C VAL A 85 -20.33 -2.09 1.17
N LEU A 86 -21.18 -2.86 0.50
CA LEU A 86 -21.50 -2.69 -0.92
C LEU A 86 -22.24 -1.37 -1.19
N GLY A 87 -23.21 -1.02 -0.34
CA GLY A 87 -23.91 0.26 -0.39
C GLY A 87 -22.96 1.45 -0.31
N HIS A 88 -22.07 1.45 0.69
CA HIS A 88 -21.09 2.52 0.87
C HIS A 88 -20.15 2.71 -0.32
N ILE A 89 -19.68 1.63 -0.96
CA ILE A 89 -18.80 1.76 -2.13
C ILE A 89 -19.59 2.17 -3.39
N ASN A 90 -20.79 1.63 -3.58
CA ASN A 90 -21.65 1.98 -4.73
C ASN A 90 -22.04 3.46 -4.70
N ASP A 91 -22.55 3.95 -3.58
CA ASP A 91 -22.93 5.36 -3.42
C ASP A 91 -21.73 6.28 -3.63
N LYS A 92 -20.57 5.90 -3.09
CA LYS A 92 -19.31 6.65 -3.25
C LYS A 92 -18.85 6.68 -4.71
N LEU A 93 -18.94 5.57 -5.43
CA LEU A 93 -18.54 5.49 -6.84
C LEU A 93 -19.48 6.33 -7.72
N ILE A 94 -20.79 6.24 -7.51
CA ILE A 94 -21.79 7.05 -8.23
C ILE A 94 -21.52 8.53 -7.99
N ARG A 95 -21.39 8.94 -6.72
CA ARG A 95 -21.18 10.34 -6.33
C ARG A 95 -19.87 10.92 -6.85
N ARG A 96 -18.79 10.14 -6.88
CA ARG A 96 -17.47 10.60 -7.34
C ARG A 96 -17.28 10.55 -8.86
N HIS A 97 -18.25 10.00 -9.60
CA HIS A 97 -18.23 9.97 -11.06
C HIS A 97 -19.48 10.63 -11.66
N PRO A 98 -19.74 11.92 -11.39
CA PRO A 98 -20.88 12.62 -11.97
C PRO A 98 -20.76 12.74 -13.50
N HIS A 99 -19.56 12.56 -14.04
CA HIS A 99 -19.31 12.52 -15.48
C HIS A 99 -19.70 11.19 -16.15
N VAL A 100 -19.93 10.14 -15.36
CA VAL A 100 -20.44 8.84 -15.86
C VAL A 100 -21.90 8.65 -15.50
N PHE A 101 -22.29 8.98 -14.26
CA PHE A 101 -23.63 8.69 -13.71
C PHE A 101 -24.52 9.93 -13.55
N GLY A 102 -24.00 11.13 -13.82
CA GLY A 102 -24.72 12.39 -13.75
C GLY A 102 -24.81 13.09 -15.11
N SER A 103 -24.95 14.42 -15.07
CA SER A 103 -25.11 15.26 -16.26
C SER A 103 -23.86 16.03 -16.66
N GLU A 104 -22.77 15.89 -15.91
CA GLU A 104 -21.52 16.62 -16.20
C GLU A 104 -20.70 15.90 -17.27
N SER A 105 -19.84 16.63 -17.99
CA SER A 105 -18.81 16.01 -18.85
C SER A 105 -17.41 16.20 -18.27
N ALA A 106 -16.58 15.18 -18.41
CA ALA A 106 -15.15 15.24 -18.14
C ALA A 106 -14.42 14.47 -19.25
N ASP A 107 -13.86 15.21 -20.21
CA ASP A 107 -13.40 14.63 -21.48
C ASP A 107 -11.96 14.08 -21.41
N THR A 108 -11.27 14.22 -20.28
CA THR A 108 -9.89 13.76 -20.12
C THR A 108 -9.64 13.15 -18.74
N ALA A 109 -8.74 12.17 -18.66
CA ALA A 109 -8.32 11.55 -17.41
C ALA A 109 -7.79 12.57 -16.38
N GLY A 110 -7.09 13.61 -16.85
CA GLY A 110 -6.61 14.70 -15.99
C GLY A 110 -7.74 15.51 -15.36
N LYS A 111 -8.77 15.86 -16.13
CA LYS A 111 -9.97 16.56 -15.61
C LYS A 111 -10.75 15.70 -14.63
N VAL A 112 -10.86 14.39 -14.91
CA VAL A 112 -11.49 13.42 -14.01
C VAL A 112 -10.75 13.36 -12.67
N LEU A 113 -9.42 13.26 -12.69
CA LEU A 113 -8.61 13.20 -11.47
C LEU A 113 -8.71 14.47 -10.63
N GLN A 114 -8.70 15.65 -11.27
CA GLN A 114 -8.86 16.92 -10.58
C GLN A 114 -10.23 17.00 -9.90
N ARG A 115 -11.33 16.70 -10.62
CA ARG A 115 -12.68 16.70 -10.05
C ARG A 115 -12.83 15.68 -8.93
N TRP A 116 -12.21 14.52 -9.06
CA TRP A 116 -12.25 13.50 -8.03
C TRP A 116 -11.62 13.99 -6.72
N GLU A 117 -10.51 14.73 -6.79
CA GLU A 117 -9.91 15.37 -5.61
C GLU A 117 -10.78 16.52 -5.06
N GLU A 118 -11.47 17.29 -5.91
CA GLU A 118 -12.41 18.34 -5.51
C GLU A 118 -13.62 17.75 -4.75
N ILE A 119 -14.28 16.73 -5.29
CA ILE A 119 -15.41 16.02 -4.66
C ILE A 119 -14.97 15.41 -3.33
N LYS A 120 -13.78 14.80 -3.27
CA LYS A 120 -13.20 14.30 -2.01
C LYS A 120 -13.04 15.40 -0.95
N ALA A 121 -12.61 16.59 -1.37
CA ALA A 121 -12.46 17.71 -0.45
C ALA A 121 -13.81 18.25 0.03
N GLU A 122 -14.84 18.24 -0.82
CA GLU A 122 -16.22 18.61 -0.47
C GLU A 122 -16.86 17.63 0.50
N GLU A 123 -16.69 16.31 0.29
CA GLU A 123 -17.17 15.26 1.19
C GLU A 123 -16.60 15.43 2.61
N LYS A 124 -15.30 15.76 2.72
CA LYS A 124 -14.65 16.04 4.00
C LYS A 124 -15.27 17.23 4.71
N ARG A 125 -15.58 18.30 3.97
CA ARG A 125 -16.19 19.54 4.52
C ARG A 125 -17.66 19.37 4.91
N SER A 126 -18.41 18.58 4.17
CA SER A 126 -19.88 18.47 4.31
C SER A 126 -20.33 17.43 5.34
N GLY A 127 -19.40 16.68 5.95
CA GLY A 127 -19.76 15.68 6.96
C GLY A 127 -20.36 14.39 6.36
N ALA A 128 -20.76 14.42 5.10
CA ALA A 128 -21.43 13.35 4.37
C ALA A 128 -20.43 12.24 3.97
N GLY A 129 -20.23 11.30 4.89
CA GLY A 129 -19.34 10.14 4.72
C GLY A 129 -18.42 9.84 5.91
N ASN A 130 -18.70 10.38 7.11
CA ASN A 130 -17.76 10.35 8.22
C ASN A 130 -17.77 9.10 9.07
N HIS A 131 -16.90 8.17 8.70
CA HIS A 131 -15.93 7.62 9.66
C HIS A 131 -14.47 7.99 9.33
N ASP A 132 -14.25 8.81 8.30
CA ASP A 132 -12.94 9.26 7.90
C ASP A 132 -12.90 10.80 7.84
N SER A 133 -12.49 11.43 8.95
CA SER A 133 -11.90 12.78 9.06
C SER A 133 -12.69 14.00 9.63
N SER A 134 -14.02 14.04 9.80
CA SER A 134 -14.72 15.32 10.11
C SER A 134 -14.86 15.73 11.57
N VAL A 135 -14.47 14.89 12.53
CA VAL A 135 -14.48 15.28 13.96
C VAL A 135 -13.11 15.78 14.43
N LEU A 136 -12.07 15.65 13.60
CA LEU A 136 -10.67 15.75 14.03
C LEU A 136 -9.86 16.90 13.39
N GLU A 137 -10.49 17.81 12.63
CA GLU A 137 -9.80 18.99 12.04
C GLU A 137 -9.18 19.93 13.10
N LYS A 138 -9.44 19.73 14.39
CA LYS A 138 -8.74 20.44 15.48
C LYS A 138 -7.34 19.89 15.80
N GLU A 139 -6.90 18.78 15.20
CA GLU A 139 -5.71 18.07 15.69
C GLU A 139 -4.48 18.00 14.76
N GLY A 140 -4.45 18.71 13.62
CA GLY A 140 -3.25 18.93 12.80
C GLY A 140 -3.18 18.11 11.49
N LEU A 141 -2.55 18.71 10.47
CA LEU A 141 -2.57 18.30 9.04
C LEU A 141 -2.22 16.82 8.78
N LEU A 142 -1.32 16.25 9.58
CA LEU A 142 -0.75 14.91 9.36
C LEU A 142 -1.37 13.82 10.25
N LYS A 143 -2.24 14.14 11.21
CA LYS A 143 -2.79 13.13 12.14
C LYS A 143 -3.69 12.10 11.49
N ASN A 144 -4.27 12.41 10.33
CA ASN A 144 -5.14 11.51 9.59
C ASN A 144 -4.38 10.60 8.60
N VAL A 145 -3.04 10.49 8.71
CA VAL A 145 -2.28 9.51 7.93
C VAL A 145 -2.33 8.19 8.67
N THR A 146 -2.82 7.14 8.02
CA THR A 146 -2.97 5.83 8.63
C THR A 146 -1.60 5.22 8.94
N ARG A 147 -1.28 5.11 10.23
CA ARG A 147 -0.02 4.51 10.72
C ARG A 147 0.09 3.00 10.54
N ALA A 148 -1.02 2.34 10.17
CA ALA A 148 -1.05 0.89 9.91
C ALA A 148 -0.53 0.52 8.51
N GLN A 149 -0.06 1.50 7.72
CA GLN A 149 0.52 1.27 6.40
C GLN A 149 2.04 1.10 6.47
N PRO A 150 2.68 0.49 5.46
CA PRO A 150 4.13 0.52 5.30
C PRO A 150 4.69 1.94 5.39
N ALA A 151 5.84 2.10 6.05
CA ALA A 151 6.45 3.40 6.30
C ALA A 151 6.69 4.23 5.02
N MET A 152 6.94 3.58 3.89
CA MET A 152 7.10 4.23 2.58
C MET A 152 5.79 4.86 2.07
N LEU A 153 4.66 4.18 2.25
CA LEU A 153 3.34 4.71 1.90
C LEU A 153 2.90 5.81 2.87
N GLU A 154 3.17 5.63 4.16
CA GLU A 154 2.95 6.67 5.18
C GLU A 154 3.73 7.95 4.83
N ALA A 155 5.03 7.82 4.53
CA ALA A 155 5.88 8.93 4.12
C ALA A 155 5.36 9.61 2.83
N HIS A 156 4.86 8.82 1.88
CA HIS A 156 4.32 9.35 0.62
C HIS A 156 3.05 10.18 0.86
N GLU A 157 2.15 9.72 1.71
CA GLU A 157 0.92 10.45 2.06
C GLU A 157 1.21 11.68 2.92
N ILE A 158 2.14 11.60 3.89
CA ILE A 158 2.64 12.75 4.66
C ILE A 158 3.17 13.82 3.69
N SER A 159 4.04 13.42 2.78
CA SER A 159 4.64 14.28 1.77
C SER A 159 3.57 14.93 0.87
N LYS A 160 2.60 14.15 0.38
CA LYS A 160 1.50 14.63 -0.45
C LYS A 160 0.65 15.67 0.27
N ARG A 161 0.41 15.51 1.57
CA ARG A 161 -0.35 16.48 2.39
C ARG A 161 0.44 17.74 2.70
N ALA A 162 1.72 17.61 3.04
CA ALA A 162 2.60 18.75 3.25
C ALA A 162 2.68 19.63 1.99
N ALA A 163 2.84 19.01 0.82
CA ALA A 163 2.83 19.69 -0.47
C ALA A 163 1.52 20.45 -0.74
N ARG A 164 0.36 19.85 -0.44
CA ARG A 164 -0.95 20.50 -0.57
C ARG A 164 -1.10 21.74 0.32
N ALA A 165 -0.44 21.76 1.47
CA ALA A 165 -0.40 22.92 2.36
C ALA A 165 0.65 23.97 1.97
N GLY A 166 1.36 23.77 0.84
CA GLY A 166 2.39 24.68 0.34
C GLY A 166 3.79 24.43 0.89
N PHE A 167 3.99 23.37 1.67
CA PHE A 167 5.33 22.94 2.11
C PHE A 167 5.90 21.94 1.10
N GLU A 168 6.64 22.46 0.12
CA GLU A 168 7.12 21.70 -1.04
C GLU A 168 8.52 22.19 -1.42
N TRP A 169 9.46 21.26 -1.62
CA TRP A 169 10.76 21.55 -2.23
C TRP A 169 10.53 21.85 -3.70
N ARG A 170 10.97 23.01 -4.18
CA ARG A 170 10.50 23.53 -5.48
C ARG A 170 11.19 22.88 -6.67
N GLU A 171 12.45 22.52 -6.51
CA GLU A 171 13.32 22.05 -7.59
C GLU A 171 13.96 20.69 -7.28
N ALA A 172 14.24 19.91 -8.33
CA ALA A 172 14.95 18.63 -8.18
C ALA A 172 16.37 18.83 -7.61
N GLU A 173 17.01 19.94 -7.95
CA GLU A 173 18.33 20.32 -7.44
C GLU A 173 18.31 20.50 -5.91
N GLU A 174 17.25 21.12 -5.37
CA GLU A 174 17.08 21.35 -3.93
C GLU A 174 17.01 20.02 -3.16
N LEU A 175 16.30 19.03 -3.73
CA LEU A 175 16.25 17.67 -3.17
C LEU A 175 17.60 16.95 -3.25
N ALA A 176 18.33 17.12 -4.36
CA ALA A 176 19.66 16.52 -4.53
C ALA A 176 20.69 17.11 -3.56
N GLU A 177 20.69 18.43 -3.38
CA GLU A 177 21.53 19.13 -2.40
C GLU A 177 21.23 18.66 -0.97
N LYS A 178 19.94 18.56 -0.63
CA LYS A 178 19.49 18.09 0.68
C LYS A 178 19.89 16.63 0.92
N ALA A 179 19.69 15.75 -0.05
CA ALA A 179 20.15 14.36 0.03
C ALA A 179 21.69 14.27 0.19
N GLY A 180 22.44 15.12 -0.51
CA GLY A 180 23.88 15.24 -0.35
C GLY A 180 24.29 15.70 1.05
N ALA A 181 23.53 16.61 1.66
CA ALA A 181 23.76 17.07 3.03
C ALA A 181 23.47 15.97 4.06
N GLU A 182 22.34 15.27 3.95
CA GLU A 182 22.02 14.16 4.87
C GLU A 182 23.00 12.99 4.73
N MET A 183 23.48 12.71 3.51
CA MET A 183 24.53 11.72 3.27
C MET A 183 25.86 12.09 3.95
N ARG A 184 26.23 13.38 3.97
CA ARG A 184 27.41 13.84 4.73
C ARG A 184 27.21 13.65 6.23
N GLN A 185 26.05 14.06 6.75
CA GLN A 185 25.75 13.90 8.18
C GLN A 185 25.70 12.42 8.61
N PHE A 186 25.19 11.53 7.74
CA PHE A 186 25.22 10.09 7.97
C PHE A 186 26.65 9.56 8.09
N ARG A 187 27.56 10.00 7.21
CA ARG A 187 28.98 9.62 7.27
C ARG A 187 29.65 10.11 8.56
N ASP A 188 29.35 11.34 8.96
CA ASP A 188 29.89 11.92 10.19
C ASP A 188 29.37 11.16 11.44
N ALA A 189 28.07 10.86 11.49
CA ALA A 189 27.46 10.07 12.57
C ALA A 189 28.09 8.67 12.69
N ARG A 190 28.31 8.00 11.55
CA ARG A 190 29.01 6.71 11.48
C ARG A 190 30.45 6.80 11.98
N ALA A 191 31.18 7.86 11.60
CA ALA A 191 32.56 8.07 12.05
C ALA A 191 32.64 8.28 13.58
N CYS A 192 31.65 8.96 14.15
CA CYS A 192 31.52 9.17 15.59
C CYS A 192 30.91 7.97 16.36
N ARG A 193 30.51 6.89 15.66
CA ARG A 193 29.79 5.73 16.24
C ARG A 193 28.50 6.11 16.99
N ASP A 194 27.84 7.17 16.53
CA ASP A 194 26.57 7.63 17.06
C ASP A 194 25.42 6.87 16.36
N SER A 195 24.89 5.84 17.04
CA SER A 195 23.86 4.96 16.49
C SER A 195 22.56 5.71 16.19
N ASP A 196 22.13 6.54 17.14
CA ASP A 196 20.83 7.21 17.10
C ASP A 196 20.83 8.23 15.96
N ARG A 197 21.92 9.00 15.85
CA ARG A 197 22.08 9.94 14.74
C ARG A 197 22.25 9.24 13.40
N THR A 198 22.86 8.05 13.38
CA THR A 198 22.97 7.24 12.16
C THR A 198 21.58 6.82 11.66
N GLU A 199 20.74 6.31 12.57
CA GLU A 199 19.36 5.91 12.25
C GLU A 199 18.53 7.10 11.78
N ASP A 200 18.62 8.24 12.48
CA ASP A 200 17.94 9.49 12.12
C ASP A 200 18.29 9.94 10.70
N LYS A 201 19.58 9.96 10.33
CA LYS A 201 19.98 10.37 8.96
C LYS A 201 19.58 9.38 7.88
N ILE A 202 19.50 8.08 8.18
CA ILE A 202 18.96 7.08 7.24
C ILE A 202 17.46 7.36 7.01
N GLY A 203 16.71 7.62 8.07
CA GLY A 203 15.29 7.98 8.00
C GLY A 203 15.06 9.21 7.12
N ASP A 204 15.84 10.28 7.34
CA ASP A 204 15.77 11.50 6.52
C ASP A 204 16.05 11.23 5.04
N LEU A 205 17.07 10.42 4.72
CA LEU A 205 17.39 10.04 3.34
C LEU A 205 16.25 9.26 2.68
N LEU A 206 15.66 8.29 3.39
CA LEU A 206 14.51 7.53 2.88
C LEU A 206 13.31 8.45 2.63
N PHE A 207 13.03 9.37 3.55
CA PHE A 207 11.95 10.35 3.40
C PHE A 207 12.19 11.28 2.20
N LEU A 208 13.43 11.74 1.97
CA LEU A 208 13.79 12.55 0.81
C LEU A 208 13.59 11.78 -0.51
N LEU A 209 13.94 10.50 -0.56
CA LEU A 209 13.71 9.66 -1.74
C LEU A 209 12.21 9.46 -2.02
N VAL A 210 11.39 9.29 -0.99
CA VAL A 210 9.92 9.26 -1.12
C VAL A 210 9.38 10.56 -1.70
N ASN A 211 9.90 11.71 -1.25
CA ASN A 211 9.53 13.03 -1.78
C ASN A 211 9.93 13.19 -3.26
N ALA A 212 11.14 12.76 -3.63
CA ALA A 212 11.60 12.76 -5.00
C ALA A 212 10.71 11.87 -5.90
N ALA A 213 10.37 10.66 -5.44
CA ALA A 213 9.47 9.76 -6.14
C ALA A 213 8.08 10.38 -6.36
N ARG A 214 7.48 10.97 -5.31
CA ARG A 214 6.18 11.66 -5.42
C ARG A 214 6.20 12.75 -6.47
N ARG A 215 7.23 13.61 -6.48
CA ARG A 215 7.35 14.69 -7.48
C ARG A 215 7.49 14.15 -8.90
N ALA A 216 8.13 13.00 -9.07
CA ALA A 216 8.24 12.32 -10.36
C ALA A 216 6.96 11.57 -10.78
N GLY A 217 5.90 11.61 -9.96
CA GLY A 217 4.67 10.83 -10.21
C GLY A 217 4.88 9.32 -10.05
N VAL A 218 5.90 8.93 -9.29
CA VAL A 218 6.26 7.53 -9.03
C VAL A 218 5.78 7.13 -7.64
N ASP A 219 5.11 5.98 -7.56
CA ASP A 219 4.82 5.34 -6.28
C ASP A 219 6.12 4.73 -5.71
N PRO A 220 6.60 5.20 -4.54
CA PRO A 220 7.88 4.79 -3.98
C PRO A 220 7.89 3.34 -3.49
N GLU A 221 6.76 2.81 -3.03
CA GLU A 221 6.63 1.41 -2.60
C GLU A 221 6.78 0.49 -3.82
N LEU A 222 6.03 0.77 -4.89
CA LEU A 222 6.13 0.00 -6.13
C LEU A 222 7.52 0.11 -6.78
N ALA A 223 8.15 1.29 -6.71
CA ALA A 223 9.50 1.48 -7.21
C ALA A 223 10.54 0.61 -6.46
N LEU A 224 10.45 0.55 -5.13
CA LEU A 224 11.34 -0.28 -4.31
C LEU A 224 11.09 -1.77 -4.55
N ARG A 225 9.83 -2.21 -4.65
CA ARG A 225 9.50 -3.60 -5.00
C ARG A 225 10.10 -4.03 -6.33
N ARG A 226 9.99 -3.17 -7.35
CA ARG A 226 10.64 -3.40 -8.65
C ARG A 226 12.16 -3.51 -8.53
N ALA A 227 12.80 -2.69 -7.69
CA ALA A 227 14.23 -2.78 -7.44
C ALA A 227 14.61 -4.10 -6.75
N ASN A 228 13.83 -4.54 -5.76
CA ASN A 228 14.02 -5.80 -5.04
C ASN A 228 13.90 -7.00 -5.98
N ARG A 229 12.90 -7.03 -6.87
CA ARG A 229 12.75 -8.08 -7.89
C ARG A 229 13.96 -8.14 -8.81
N LYS A 230 14.37 -7.00 -9.38
CA LYS A 230 15.57 -6.92 -10.23
C LYS A 230 16.82 -7.43 -9.51
N PHE A 231 16.96 -7.13 -8.21
CA PHE A 231 18.06 -7.63 -7.40
C PHE A 231 17.99 -9.16 -7.25
N ARG A 232 16.82 -9.72 -6.89
CA ARG A 232 16.61 -11.16 -6.75
C ARG A 232 16.87 -11.93 -8.04
N GLU A 233 16.37 -11.43 -9.17
CA GLU A 233 16.59 -12.05 -10.49
C GLU A 233 18.09 -12.11 -10.81
N ARG A 234 18.81 -10.98 -10.64
CA ARG A 234 20.25 -10.92 -10.89
C ARG A 234 21.04 -11.81 -9.95
N PHE A 235 20.71 -11.78 -8.66
CA PHE A 235 21.39 -12.61 -7.68
C PHE A 235 21.14 -14.09 -7.99
N GLY A 236 19.91 -14.49 -8.34
CA GLY A 236 19.60 -15.84 -8.78
C GLY A 236 20.39 -16.30 -10.02
N CYS A 237 20.68 -15.39 -10.95
CA CYS A 237 21.59 -15.68 -12.07
C CYS A 237 23.03 -15.94 -11.61
N ILE A 238 23.51 -15.25 -10.58
CA ILE A 238 24.84 -15.52 -9.99
C ILE A 238 24.85 -16.89 -9.33
N GLU A 239 23.82 -17.20 -8.54
CA GLU A 239 23.71 -18.53 -7.91
C GLU A 239 23.70 -19.64 -8.96
N GLN A 240 22.99 -19.44 -10.07
CA GLN A 240 22.98 -20.43 -11.15
C GLN A 240 24.36 -20.59 -11.80
N GLN A 241 25.06 -19.49 -12.09
CA GLN A 241 26.41 -19.54 -12.66
C GLN A 241 27.44 -20.19 -11.72
N LEU A 242 27.31 -20.00 -10.41
CA LEU A 242 28.13 -20.68 -9.41
C LEU A 242 27.81 -22.18 -9.37
N ARG A 243 26.53 -22.54 -9.38
CA ARG A 243 26.09 -23.94 -9.47
C ARG A 243 26.62 -24.64 -10.72
N ASP A 244 26.60 -23.96 -11.87
CA ASP A 244 27.13 -24.51 -13.13
C ASP A 244 28.65 -24.75 -13.08
N LYS A 245 29.37 -24.01 -12.22
CA LYS A 245 30.78 -24.21 -11.91
C LYS A 245 31.03 -25.22 -10.78
N GLY A 246 29.98 -25.79 -10.18
CA GLY A 246 30.06 -26.71 -9.05
C GLY A 246 30.46 -26.04 -7.73
N LEU A 247 30.27 -24.72 -7.60
CA LEU A 247 30.59 -23.94 -6.41
C LEU A 247 29.31 -23.50 -5.68
N THR A 248 29.39 -23.35 -4.35
CA THR A 248 28.34 -22.69 -3.58
C THR A 248 28.60 -21.19 -3.40
N ILE A 249 27.61 -20.46 -2.89
CA ILE A 249 27.74 -19.02 -2.59
C ILE A 249 28.76 -18.80 -1.47
N GLU A 250 28.79 -19.69 -0.48
CA GLU A 250 29.70 -19.62 0.66
C GLU A 250 31.16 -19.90 0.26
N GLU A 251 31.34 -20.67 -0.81
CA GLU A 251 32.65 -20.96 -1.41
C GLU A 251 33.10 -19.84 -2.35
N ALA A 252 32.17 -19.09 -2.94
CA ALA A 252 32.45 -17.95 -3.79
C ALA A 252 32.87 -16.72 -2.95
N GLY A 253 34.02 -16.13 -3.29
CA GLY A 253 34.43 -14.85 -2.71
C GLY A 253 33.55 -13.69 -3.18
N VAL A 254 33.50 -12.60 -2.41
CA VAL A 254 32.79 -11.35 -2.78
C VAL A 254 33.25 -10.84 -4.15
N GLU A 255 34.54 -10.93 -4.45
CA GLU A 255 35.12 -10.50 -5.72
C GLU A 255 34.62 -11.34 -6.91
N GLU A 256 34.40 -12.65 -6.70
CA GLU A 256 33.86 -13.53 -7.74
C GLU A 256 32.36 -13.29 -7.95
N MET A 257 31.61 -13.08 -6.87
CA MET A 257 30.20 -12.67 -6.95
C MET A 257 30.06 -11.30 -7.63
N GLU A 258 30.93 -10.33 -7.36
CA GLU A 258 30.94 -9.03 -8.03
C GLU A 258 31.26 -9.16 -9.53
N GLN A 259 32.14 -10.08 -9.93
CA GLN A 259 32.41 -10.34 -11.35
C GLN A 259 31.21 -10.94 -12.05
N LEU A 260 30.49 -11.85 -11.40
CA LEU A 260 29.26 -12.46 -11.92
C LEU A 260 28.06 -11.48 -11.90
N TRP A 261 28.12 -10.43 -11.07
CA TRP A 261 27.09 -9.40 -10.93
C TRP A 261 27.15 -8.31 -12.03
N ARG A 262 28.34 -8.05 -12.60
CA ARG A 262 28.55 -7.03 -13.64
C ARG A 262 27.92 -7.43 -14.97
#